data_AF-A0A7S4VM67-F1
#
_entry.id   AF-A0A7S4VM67-F1
#
_cell.length_a   1.000
_cell.length_b   1.000
_cell.length_c   1.000
_cell.angle_alpha   90.00
_cell.angle_beta   90.00
_cell.angle_gamma   90.00
#
_symmetry.space_group_name_H-M   'P 1'
#
loop_
_entity.id
_entity.type
_entity.pdbx_description
1 polymer ?
#
loop_
_entity_poly.entity_id
_entity_poly.type
_entity_poly.pdbx_seq_one_letter_code
_entity_poly.pdbx_strand_id
1 'polypeptide(L)'
;TLFRSGKYEYVVKAAHMEIAAPSIEDGMNTLIEEGVGKIICHPYFLSPGKHATKDIPNLISSAITSINKPHIPVVTTDPVGTKLNVMVNAIHGLVEECLETLEEDVSGVKKKNEWELGGFFGDVKRMLEEEEG
;
A
#
# COMPACT_ATOMS: atom_id res chain seq x y z
N THR A 1 -9.45 -1.27 -6.55
CA THR A 1 -9.57 -2.67 -7.05
C THR A 1 -10.09 -3.58 -5.95
N LEU A 2 -10.91 -4.59 -6.29
CA LEU A 2 -11.42 -5.60 -5.34
C LEU A 2 -10.47 -6.79 -5.26
N PHE A 3 -10.18 -7.24 -4.05
CA PHE A 3 -9.27 -8.33 -3.75
C PHE A 3 -9.85 -9.28 -2.71
N ARG A 4 -9.40 -10.54 -2.73
CA ARG A 4 -9.81 -11.56 -1.77
C ARG A 4 -8.58 -12.19 -1.11
N SER A 5 -8.56 -12.21 0.22
CA SER A 5 -7.54 -12.95 0.99
C SER A 5 -8.18 -13.60 2.21
N GLY A 6 -8.19 -14.94 2.23
CA GLY A 6 -8.83 -15.72 3.28
C GLY A 6 -10.33 -15.39 3.42
N LYS A 7 -10.71 -14.95 4.62
CA LYS A 7 -12.11 -14.60 4.97
C LYS A 7 -12.49 -13.14 4.67
N TYR A 8 -11.59 -12.37 4.07
CA TYR A 8 -11.78 -10.94 3.86
C TYR A 8 -11.78 -10.58 2.37
N GLU A 9 -12.66 -9.65 2.03
CA GLU A 9 -12.65 -8.94 0.76
C GLU A 9 -12.17 -7.51 1.00
N TYR A 10 -11.27 -7.03 0.15
CA TYR A 10 -10.64 -5.73 0.27
C TYR A 10 -10.93 -4.92 -0.98
N VAL A 11 -11.41 -3.70 -0.81
CA VAL A 11 -11.29 -2.69 -1.85
C VAL A 11 -10.10 -1.82 -1.48
N VAL A 12 -9.12 -1.70 -2.37
CA VAL A 12 -7.98 -0.80 -2.19
C VAL A 12 -8.16 0.42 -3.08
N LYS A 13 -7.83 1.58 -2.51
CA LYS A 13 -7.67 2.87 -3.18
C LYS A 13 -6.38 3.48 -2.65
N ALA A 14 -5.53 3.98 -3.54
CA ALA A 14 -4.41 4.80 -3.13
C ALA A 14 -4.91 6.23 -2.87
N ALA A 15 -4.09 6.99 -2.15
CA ALA A 15 -4.40 8.35 -1.73
C ALA A 15 -3.10 9.06 -1.34
N HIS A 16 -3.07 10.37 -1.60
CA HIS A 16 -1.89 11.21 -1.42
C HIS A 16 -2.15 12.29 -0.37
N MET A 17 -1.09 12.75 0.28
CA MET A 17 -1.20 13.74 1.36
C MET A 17 -1.40 15.17 0.85
N GLU A 18 -0.68 15.60 -0.19
CA GLU A 18 -0.63 17.02 -0.60
C GLU A 18 -0.45 17.26 -2.11
N ILE A 19 0.40 16.47 -2.79
CA ILE A 19 0.93 16.86 -4.11
C ILE A 19 0.15 16.26 -5.29
N ALA A 20 -0.55 15.14 -5.06
CA ALA A 20 -1.26 14.41 -6.10
C ALA A 20 -2.71 14.12 -5.69
N ALA A 21 -3.55 13.87 -6.68
CA ALA A 21 -4.85 13.27 -6.49
C ALA A 21 -4.74 11.76 -6.68
N PRO A 22 -5.61 10.95 -6.06
CA PRO A 22 -6.69 11.35 -5.14
C PRO A 22 -6.19 11.74 -3.74
N SER A 23 -6.90 12.64 -3.06
CA SER A 23 -6.62 12.94 -1.64
C SER A 23 -7.09 11.80 -0.73
N ILE A 24 -6.69 11.84 0.55
CA ILE A 24 -7.19 10.90 1.57
C ILE A 24 -8.73 10.95 1.66
N GLU A 25 -9.31 12.14 1.58
CA GLU A 25 -10.77 12.31 1.61
C GLU A 25 -11.44 11.68 0.38
N ASP A 26 -10.87 11.85 -0.81
CA ASP A 26 -11.40 11.26 -2.06
C ASP A 26 -11.36 9.73 -2.01
N GLY A 27 -10.24 9.17 -1.54
CA GLY A 27 -10.08 7.73 -1.35
C GLY A 27 -11.10 7.17 -0.37
N MET A 28 -11.31 7.86 0.76
CA MET A 28 -12.31 7.46 1.77
C MET A 28 -13.73 7.55 1.22
N ASN A 29 -14.11 8.64 0.55
CA ASN A 29 -15.44 8.79 -0.04
C ASN A 29 -15.74 7.69 -1.06
N THR A 30 -14.76 7.38 -1.91
CA THR A 30 -14.88 6.30 -2.90
C THR A 30 -15.13 4.95 -2.22
N LEU A 31 -14.37 4.62 -1.17
CA LEU A 31 -14.56 3.38 -0.41
C LEU A 31 -15.94 3.31 0.25
N ILE A 32 -16.42 4.43 0.79
CA ILE A 32 -17.75 4.48 1.42
C ILE A 32 -18.86 4.29 0.39
N GLU A 33 -18.72 4.86 -0.80
CA GLU A 33 -19.66 4.67 -1.91
C GLU A 33 -19.67 3.23 -2.42
N GLU A 34 -18.52 2.54 -2.37
CA GLU A 34 -18.42 1.10 -2.63
C GLU A 34 -18.97 0.22 -1.49
N GLY A 35 -19.49 0.81 -0.41
CA GLY A 35 -20.22 0.11 0.63
C GLY A 35 -19.35 -0.69 1.60
N VAL A 36 -18.08 -0.31 1.79
CA VAL A 36 -17.19 -1.02 2.72
C VAL A 36 -17.65 -0.89 4.17
N GLY A 37 -17.50 -1.97 4.95
CA GLY A 37 -17.85 -1.99 6.37
C GLY A 37 -16.77 -1.46 7.31
N LYS A 38 -15.55 -1.22 6.81
CA LYS A 38 -14.40 -0.72 7.57
C LYS A 38 -13.37 -0.13 6.61
N ILE A 39 -12.70 0.94 7.02
CA ILE A 39 -11.58 1.54 6.29
C ILE A 39 -10.30 1.35 7.10
N ILE A 40 -9.23 0.90 6.42
CA ILE A 40 -7.89 0.77 6.98
C ILE A 40 -6.97 1.71 6.19
N CYS A 41 -6.50 2.77 6.83
CA CYS A 41 -5.50 3.66 6.27
C CYS A 41 -4.11 3.07 6.52
N HIS A 42 -3.39 2.73 5.45
CA HIS A 42 -2.04 2.18 5.53
C HIS A 42 -1.00 3.19 5.00
N PRO A 43 -0.14 3.76 5.86
CA PRO A 43 0.89 4.69 5.40
C PRO A 43 2.03 3.97 4.65
N TYR A 44 2.16 4.22 3.36
CA TYR A 44 3.22 3.65 2.52
C TYR A 44 4.54 4.45 2.63
N PHE A 45 5.18 4.43 3.81
CA PHE A 45 6.45 5.11 4.06
C PHE A 45 7.52 4.15 4.58
N LEU A 46 8.69 4.16 3.95
CA LEU A 46 9.87 3.37 4.36
C LEU A 46 10.59 3.96 5.58
N SER A 47 10.44 5.26 5.82
CA SER A 47 10.95 5.93 7.01
C SER A 47 9.92 6.94 7.53
N PRO A 48 9.58 6.92 8.83
CA PRO A 48 8.70 7.93 9.39
C PRO A 48 9.46 9.25 9.50
N GLY A 49 9.36 10.10 8.48
CA GLY A 49 9.73 11.51 8.60
C GLY A 49 8.90 12.18 9.71
N LYS A 50 9.47 13.17 10.41
CA LYS A 50 8.77 13.90 11.50
C LYS A 50 7.40 14.48 11.08
N HIS A 51 7.26 14.81 9.81
CA HIS A 51 6.04 15.38 9.23
C HIS A 51 4.97 14.28 9.06
N ALA A 52 5.30 13.17 8.38
CA ALA A 52 4.40 12.03 8.18
C ALA A 52 3.75 11.49 9.48
N THR A 53 4.49 11.44 10.59
CA THR A 53 3.97 10.94 11.87
C THR A 53 2.90 11.82 12.53
N LYS A 54 2.83 13.11 12.19
CA LYS A 54 1.85 14.06 12.74
C LYS A 54 0.78 14.40 11.72
N ASP A 55 1.16 14.56 10.47
CA ASP A 55 0.29 15.07 9.42
C ASP A 55 -0.71 14.01 8.98
N ILE A 56 -0.30 12.74 8.86
CA ILE A 56 -1.20 11.65 8.43
C ILE A 56 -2.36 11.45 9.41
N PRO A 57 -2.15 11.32 10.74
CA PRO A 57 -3.27 11.25 11.68
C PRO A 57 -4.20 12.46 11.61
N ASN A 58 -3.65 13.66 11.42
CA ASN A 58 -4.45 14.89 11.31
C ASN A 58 -5.30 14.90 10.03
N LEU A 59 -4.70 14.59 8.89
CA LEU A 59 -5.41 14.53 7.59
C LEU A 59 -6.53 13.49 7.62
N ILE A 60 -6.27 12.31 8.18
CA ILE A 60 -7.30 11.27 8.36
C ILE A 60 -8.42 11.77 9.28
N SER A 61 -8.08 12.43 10.39
CA SER A 61 -9.08 12.97 11.33
C SER A 61 -9.94 14.08 10.70
N SER A 62 -9.32 14.94 9.90
CA SER A 62 -10.01 15.97 9.11
C SER A 62 -10.96 15.33 8.08
N ALA A 63 -10.49 14.34 7.32
CA ALA A 63 -11.32 13.62 6.35
C ALA A 63 -12.52 12.94 7.04
N ILE A 64 -12.30 12.27 8.17
CA ILE A 64 -13.39 11.66 8.96
C ILE A 64 -14.43 12.71 9.39
N THR A 65 -13.98 13.91 9.79
CA THR A 65 -14.86 15.00 10.23
C THR A 65 -15.67 15.58 9.06
N SER A 66 -15.08 15.72 7.88
CA SER A 66 -15.75 16.23 6.67
C SER A 66 -16.82 15.27 6.15
N ILE A 67 -16.62 13.96 6.31
CA ILE A 67 -17.52 12.94 5.79
C ILE A 67 -18.80 12.86 6.66
N ASN A 68 -19.87 13.47 6.17
CA ASN A 68 -21.20 13.47 6.81
C ASN A 68 -21.99 12.16 6.53
N LYS A 69 -21.39 11.00 6.81
CA LYS A 69 -21.99 9.66 6.58
C LYS A 69 -21.99 8.81 7.86
N PRO A 70 -22.81 7.73 7.95
CA PRO A 70 -22.82 6.85 9.13
C PRO A 70 -21.42 6.38 9.51
N HIS A 71 -21.17 6.27 10.81
CA HIS A 71 -19.84 6.06 11.38
C HIS A 71 -19.26 4.70 10.98
N ILE A 72 -18.54 4.66 9.86
CA ILE A 72 -17.73 3.51 9.46
C ILE A 72 -16.45 3.54 10.31
N PRO A 73 -16.03 2.40 10.91
CA PRO A 73 -14.77 2.35 11.63
C PRO A 73 -13.60 2.64 10.70
N VAL A 74 -12.78 3.62 11.06
CA VAL A 74 -11.55 3.97 10.37
C VAL A 74 -10.38 3.71 11.32
N VAL A 75 -9.40 2.94 10.88
CA VAL A 75 -8.19 2.65 11.66
C VAL A 75 -6.96 2.86 10.81
N THR A 76 -5.85 3.21 11.47
CA THR A 76 -4.56 3.42 10.80
C THR A 76 -3.57 2.37 11.30
N THR A 77 -2.83 1.75 10.38
CA THR A 77 -1.72 0.86 10.77
C THR A 77 -0.44 1.68 10.99
N ASP A 78 0.58 1.06 11.57
CA ASP A 78 1.92 1.64 11.51
C ASP A 78 2.42 1.72 10.05
N PRO A 79 3.28 2.70 9.72
CA PRO A 79 3.92 2.76 8.40
C PRO A 79 4.78 1.53 8.11
N VAL A 80 4.90 1.16 6.83
CA VAL A 80 5.69 -0.01 6.36
C VAL A 80 7.06 -0.10 7.03
N GLY A 81 7.83 0.98 6.98
CA GLY A 81 9.21 1.06 7.46
C GLY A 81 9.41 0.77 8.95
N THR A 82 8.35 0.83 9.75
CA THR A 82 8.43 0.58 11.20
C THR A 82 8.44 -0.91 11.55
N LYS A 83 8.13 -1.80 10.59
CA LYS A 83 8.08 -3.25 10.81
C LYS A 83 9.41 -3.90 10.44
N LEU A 84 10.35 -3.93 11.38
CA LEU A 84 11.72 -4.42 11.15
C LEU A 84 11.78 -5.78 10.45
N ASN A 85 10.98 -6.77 10.88
CA ASN A 85 10.99 -8.11 10.27
C ASN A 85 10.56 -8.07 8.79
N VAL A 86 9.58 -7.23 8.45
CA VAL A 86 9.14 -7.06 7.05
C VAL A 86 10.26 -6.42 6.24
N MET A 87 10.90 -5.38 6.79
CA MET A 87 11.99 -4.67 6.12
C MET A 87 13.22 -5.55 5.90
N VAL A 88 13.61 -6.35 6.89
CA VAL A 88 14.74 -7.29 6.77
C VAL A 88 14.47 -8.34 5.70
N ASN A 89 13.26 -8.91 5.67
CA ASN A 89 12.90 -9.88 4.64
C ASN A 89 12.82 -9.25 3.25
N ALA A 90 12.35 -8.01 3.14
CA ALA A 90 12.35 -7.28 1.88
C ALA A 90 13.79 -7.02 1.38
N ILE A 91 14.70 -6.59 2.26
CA ILE A 91 16.12 -6.42 1.93
C ILE A 91 16.73 -7.75 1.48
N HIS A 92 16.46 -8.84 2.20
CA HIS A 92 16.91 -10.18 1.84
C HIS A 92 16.47 -10.55 0.42
N GLY A 93 15.18 -10.41 0.11
CA GLY A 93 14.64 -10.72 -1.22
C GLY A 93 15.28 -9.88 -2.34
N LEU A 94 15.49 -8.59 -2.09
CA LEU A 94 16.16 -7.70 -3.06
C LEU A 94 17.63 -8.08 -3.29
N VAL A 95 18.33 -8.55 -2.26
CA VAL A 95 19.72 -9.02 -2.39
C VAL A 95 19.77 -10.34 -3.15
N GLU A 96 18.88 -11.29 -2.86
CA GLU A 96 18.79 -12.54 -3.61
C GLU A 96 18.50 -12.31 -5.10
N GLU A 97 17.56 -11.43 -5.43
CA GLU A 97 17.24 -11.08 -6.83
C GLU A 97 18.45 -10.50 -7.58
N CYS A 98 19.25 -9.66 -6.90
CA CYS A 98 20.50 -9.13 -7.44
C CYS A 98 21.52 -10.25 -7.70
N LEU A 99 21.68 -11.18 -6.76
CA LEU A 99 22.60 -12.32 -6.90
C LEU A 99 22.17 -13.25 -8.04
N GLU A 100 20.89 -13.58 -8.14
CA GLU A 100 20.35 -14.38 -9.25
C GLU A 100 20.63 -13.74 -10.60
N THR A 101 20.39 -12.43 -10.72
CA THR A 101 20.68 -11.69 -11.97
C THR A 101 22.15 -11.78 -12.37
N LEU A 102 23.06 -11.67 -11.39
CA LEU A 102 24.50 -11.81 -11.62
C LEU A 102 24.89 -13.24 -12.03
N GLU A 103 24.25 -14.27 -11.48
CA GLU A 103 24.46 -15.66 -11.88
C GLU A 103 23.92 -15.96 -13.28
N GLU A 104 22.79 -15.35 -13.67
CA GLU A 104 22.21 -15.46 -15.02
C GLU A 104 23.08 -14.77 -16.08
N ASP A 105 23.65 -13.60 -15.79
CA ASP A 105 24.56 -12.90 -16.69
C ASP A 105 25.87 -13.68 -16.91
N VAL A 106 26.32 -14.46 -15.92
CA VAL A 106 27.50 -15.33 -16.01
C VAL A 106 27.18 -16.66 -16.70
N SER A 107 25.95 -17.17 -16.58
CA SER A 107 25.55 -18.49 -17.11
C SER A 107 24.74 -18.45 -18.42
N GLY A 108 24.27 -17.27 -18.85
CA GLY A 108 23.48 -17.08 -20.08
C GLY A 108 22.08 -17.71 -20.06
N VAL A 109 21.63 -18.22 -18.91
CA VAL A 109 20.34 -18.91 -18.77
C VAL A 109 19.41 -18.04 -17.93
N LYS A 110 18.38 -17.47 -18.57
CA LYS A 110 17.26 -16.83 -17.85
C LYS A 110 16.42 -17.90 -17.16
N LYS A 111 16.41 -17.96 -15.83
CA LYS A 111 15.37 -18.65 -15.10
C LYS A 111 14.16 -17.72 -15.00
N LYS A 112 12.99 -18.23 -15.37
CA LYS A 112 11.73 -17.52 -15.10
C LYS A 112 11.47 -17.64 -13.61
N ASN A 113 11.67 -16.55 -12.87
CA ASN A 113 11.47 -16.55 -11.43
C ASN A 113 9.98 -16.42 -11.09
N GLU A 114 9.60 -17.16 -10.05
CA GLU A 114 8.25 -17.49 -9.62
C GLU A 114 7.61 -16.34 -8.82
N TRP A 115 7.70 -15.11 -9.34
CA TRP A 115 7.10 -13.90 -8.77
C TRP A 115 6.41 -13.03 -9.83
N GLU A 116 5.83 -13.64 -10.86
CA GLU A 116 4.59 -13.09 -11.40
C GLU A 116 3.63 -12.96 -10.21
N LEU A 117 3.58 -11.78 -9.59
CA LEU A 117 2.69 -11.47 -8.47
C LEU A 117 1.25 -11.65 -8.96
N GLY A 118 0.78 -12.88 -8.93
CA GLY A 118 -0.62 -13.23 -9.11
C GLY A 118 -1.33 -13.02 -7.78
N GLY A 119 -2.47 -12.34 -7.82
CA GLY A 119 -3.30 -12.07 -6.65
C GLY A 119 -2.99 -10.75 -5.94
N PHE A 120 -3.39 -10.66 -4.67
CA PHE A 120 -3.54 -9.40 -3.93
C PHE A 120 -2.38 -8.41 -4.08
N PHE A 121 -1.15 -8.85 -3.81
CA PHE A 121 0.01 -7.96 -3.82
C PHE A 121 0.42 -7.50 -5.23
N GLY A 122 0.08 -8.27 -6.26
CA GLY A 122 0.36 -7.91 -7.66
C GLY A 122 -0.55 -6.81 -8.19
N ASP A 123 -1.85 -6.88 -7.92
CA ASP A 123 -2.71 -5.77 -8.30
C ASP A 123 -2.48 -4.53 -7.40
N VAL A 124 -2.05 -4.69 -6.15
CA VAL A 124 -1.58 -3.56 -5.33
C VAL A 124 -0.36 -2.89 -5.94
N LYS A 125 0.64 -3.67 -6.40
CA LYS A 125 1.82 -3.14 -7.09
C LYS A 125 1.42 -2.34 -8.34
N ARG A 126 0.58 -2.92 -9.20
CA ARG A 126 0.08 -2.23 -10.41
C ARG A 126 -0.63 -0.91 -10.09
N MET A 127 -1.48 -0.91 -9.06
CA MET A 127 -2.17 0.31 -8.62
C MET A 127 -1.20 1.41 -8.19
N LEU A 128 -0.09 1.07 -7.52
CA LEU A 128 0.91 2.06 -7.12
C LEU A 128 1.69 2.60 -8.33
N GLU A 129 2.04 1.73 -9.29
CA GLU A 129 2.78 2.11 -10.50
C GLU A 129 1.94 2.96 -11.48
N GLU A 130 0.64 2.71 -11.60
CA GLU A 130 -0.28 3.49 -12.43
C GLU A 130 -0.48 4.92 -11.93
N GLU A 131 -0.22 5.20 -10.64
CA GLU A 131 -0.35 6.53 -10.04
C GLU A 131 0.95 7.34 -10.03
N GLU A 132 2.10 6.74 -10.40
CA GLU A 132 3.39 7.44 -10.54
C GLU A 132 3.67 7.94 -11.98
N GLY A 133 2.73 7.75 -12.92
CA GLY A 133 2.86 8.05 -14.36
C GLY A 133 2.22 9.36 -14.82
#